data_AF-A0A0N1E2W6-F1
#
_entry.id   AF-A0A0N1E2W6-F1
#
_cell.length_a   1.000
_cell.length_b   1.000
_cell.length_c   1.000
_cell.angle_alpha   90.00
_cell.angle_beta   90.00
_cell.angle_gamma   90.00
#
_symmetry.space_group_name_H-M   'P 1'
#
loop_
_entity.id
_entity.type
_entity.pdbx_description
1 polymer ?
#
loop_
_entity_poly.entity_id
_entity_poly.type
_entity_poly.pdbx_seq_one_letter_code
_entity_poly.pdbx_strand_id
1 'polypeptide(L)'
;MTAFAQKKETSNAKDKMIVERFKNDYKKKNYKKFEGKILVKDNLVQFDNKVINYDTSDTTTKLLLEAGLIYPQLLTDYQMEKFLDETTDKTQKRFLKLQKDPRASFDVNNMKINDSDELVSLSTDPKIKRFKLVCNDSKILGTPIYIIELTNKGATKDTSTEEFIKNSKLTFLQQL
;
A
#
# COMPACT_ATOMS: atom_id res chain seq x y z
N MET A 1 -30.21 22.16 -23.05
CA MET A 1 -29.96 21.33 -21.86
C MET A 1 -28.86 20.35 -22.18
N THR A 2 -27.65 20.61 -21.72
CA THR A 2 -26.46 19.77 -21.93
C THR A 2 -26.37 18.75 -20.81
N ALA A 3 -26.61 17.48 -21.14
CA ALA A 3 -26.44 16.37 -20.22
C ALA A 3 -24.94 16.07 -20.06
N PHE A 4 -24.42 16.26 -18.85
CA PHE A 4 -23.11 15.75 -18.45
C PHE A 4 -23.22 14.24 -18.24
N ALA A 5 -22.93 13.47 -19.29
CA ALA A 5 -22.67 12.04 -19.13
C ALA A 5 -21.29 11.87 -18.51
N GLN A 6 -21.24 11.47 -17.24
CA GLN A 6 -20.02 11.03 -16.57
C GLN A 6 -19.37 9.92 -17.42
N LYS A 7 -18.15 10.17 -17.90
CA LYS A 7 -17.32 9.14 -18.53
C LYS A 7 -17.12 8.03 -17.50
N LYS A 8 -17.79 6.90 -17.71
CA LYS A 8 -17.50 5.64 -17.04
C LYS A 8 -16.07 5.28 -17.41
N GLU A 9 -15.12 5.47 -16.50
CA GLU A 9 -13.73 5.09 -16.71
C GLU A 9 -13.67 3.60 -17.02
N THR A 10 -13.39 3.30 -18.28
CA THR A 10 -13.16 1.94 -18.76
C THR A 10 -11.89 1.45 -18.06
N SER A 11 -12.02 0.49 -17.14
CA SER A 11 -10.86 -0.10 -16.44
C SER A 11 -9.77 -0.43 -17.45
N ASN A 12 -8.59 0.19 -17.30
CA ASN A 12 -7.50 0.04 -18.25
C ASN A 12 -7.08 -1.45 -18.30
N ALA A 13 -6.51 -1.94 -19.39
CA ALA A 13 -6.05 -3.33 -19.50
C ALA A 13 -5.13 -3.73 -18.33
N LYS A 14 -4.36 -2.75 -17.82
CA LYS A 14 -3.56 -2.88 -16.60
C LYS A 14 -4.40 -3.20 -15.36
N ASP A 15 -5.50 -2.49 -15.12
CA ASP A 15 -6.38 -2.74 -13.96
C ASP A 15 -7.01 -4.13 -14.00
N LYS A 16 -7.30 -4.65 -15.20
CA LYS A 16 -7.77 -6.05 -15.34
C LYS A 16 -6.70 -7.06 -14.94
N MET A 17 -5.45 -6.85 -15.34
CA MET A 17 -4.33 -7.70 -14.93
C MET A 17 -4.08 -7.64 -13.41
N ILE A 18 -4.21 -6.45 -12.81
CA ILE A 18 -4.16 -6.23 -11.36
C ILE A 18 -5.22 -7.07 -10.66
N VAL A 19 -6.47 -7.02 -11.15
CA VAL A 19 -7.60 -7.79 -10.62
C VAL A 19 -7.37 -9.30 -10.73
N GLU A 20 -6.87 -9.79 -11.86
CA GLU A 20 -6.60 -11.21 -12.06
C GLU A 20 -5.49 -11.72 -11.14
N ARG A 21 -4.37 -10.99 -11.06
CA ARG A 21 -3.26 -11.37 -10.18
C ARG A 21 -3.66 -11.32 -8.71
N PHE A 22 -4.44 -10.31 -8.33
CA PHE A 22 -5.04 -10.24 -6.99
C PHE A 22 -5.83 -11.52 -6.68
N LYS A 23 -6.70 -11.99 -7.58
CA LYS A 23 -7.51 -13.19 -7.35
C LYS A 23 -6.67 -14.46 -7.17
N ASN A 24 -5.55 -14.57 -7.88
CA ASN A 24 -4.70 -15.77 -7.85
C ASN A 24 -3.80 -15.81 -6.60
N ASP A 25 -3.26 -14.66 -6.19
CA ASP A 25 -2.26 -14.58 -5.13
C ASP A 25 -2.84 -14.14 -3.77
N TYR A 26 -4.16 -13.93 -3.69
CA TYR A 26 -4.83 -13.41 -2.50
C TYR A 26 -4.60 -14.31 -1.28
N LYS A 27 -3.86 -13.77 -0.30
CA LYS A 27 -3.70 -14.36 1.02
C LYS A 27 -3.89 -13.28 2.08
N LYS A 28 -5.01 -13.36 2.79
CA LYS A 28 -5.32 -12.43 3.87
C LYS A 28 -4.31 -12.60 5.01
N LYS A 29 -3.68 -11.51 5.43
CA LYS A 29 -2.83 -11.42 6.61
C LYS A 29 -3.42 -10.42 7.59
N ASN A 30 -2.83 -10.30 8.78
CA ASN A 30 -3.19 -9.26 9.75
C ASN A 30 -1.94 -8.44 10.04
N TYR A 31 -1.85 -7.26 9.41
CA TYR A 31 -0.74 -6.36 9.63
C TYR A 31 -1.07 -5.44 10.80
N LYS A 32 -0.09 -5.23 11.68
CA LYS A 32 -0.21 -4.29 12.79
C LYS A 32 -0.21 -2.87 12.23
N LYS A 33 -0.95 -1.97 12.89
CA LYS A 33 -0.75 -0.54 12.68
C LYS A 33 0.61 -0.14 13.25
N PHE A 34 1.15 0.95 12.74
CA PHE A 34 2.35 1.54 13.31
C PHE A 34 2.09 1.98 14.76
N GLU A 35 2.93 1.53 15.69
CA GLU A 35 2.82 1.82 17.13
C GLU A 35 3.79 2.93 17.59
N GLY A 36 4.71 3.36 16.72
CA GLY A 36 5.71 4.40 17.00
C GLY A 36 5.17 5.82 16.83
N LYS A 37 6.08 6.79 16.82
CA LYS A 37 5.72 8.21 16.69
C LYS A 37 5.45 8.57 15.23
N ILE A 38 4.23 9.04 14.94
CA ILE A 38 3.85 9.58 13.64
C ILE A 38 3.87 11.12 13.72
N LEU A 39 4.62 11.76 12.82
CA LEU A 39 4.63 13.22 12.65
C LEU A 39 4.24 13.56 11.21
N VAL A 40 3.12 14.23 11.05
CA VAL A 40 2.64 14.73 9.76
C VAL A 40 3.24 16.12 9.52
N LYS A 41 3.85 16.31 8.36
CA LYS A 41 4.29 17.60 7.83
C LYS A 41 3.66 17.79 6.45
N ASP A 42 3.80 18.97 5.86
CA ASP A 42 3.07 19.37 4.65
C ASP A 42 2.98 18.29 3.57
N ASN A 43 4.13 17.76 3.12
CA ASN A 43 4.22 16.80 2.02
C ASN A 43 4.85 15.45 2.43
N LEU A 44 5.00 15.20 3.73
CA LEU A 44 5.62 13.97 4.23
C LEU A 44 5.03 13.53 5.57
N VAL A 45 5.06 12.23 5.81
CA VAL A 45 4.75 11.64 7.11
C VAL A 45 5.99 10.92 7.61
N GLN A 46 6.42 11.29 8.82
CA GLN A 46 7.56 10.72 9.50
C GLN A 46 7.11 9.65 10.50
N PHE A 47 7.70 8.48 10.41
CA PHE A 47 7.50 7.30 11.24
C PHE A 47 8.79 7.03 12.01
N ASP A 48 8.84 7.46 13.27
CA ASP A 48 10.05 7.58 14.08
C ASP A 48 11.15 8.38 13.37
N ASN A 49 12.09 7.71 12.71
CA ASN A 49 13.21 8.30 11.98
C ASN A 49 13.15 8.08 10.46
N LYS A 50 12.10 7.43 9.94
CA LYS A 50 11.89 7.19 8.51
C LYS A 50 10.77 8.07 7.98
N VAL A 51 10.77 8.31 6.68
CA VAL A 51 9.81 9.22 6.04
C VAL A 51 9.22 8.62 4.77
N ILE A 52 7.93 8.87 4.57
CA ILE A 52 7.22 8.68 3.30
C ILE A 52 6.76 10.05 2.83
N ASN A 53 7.13 10.40 1.60
CA ASN A 53 6.62 11.57 0.92
C ASN A 53 5.29 11.22 0.23
N TYR A 54 4.39 12.17 0.10
CA TYR A 54 3.15 11.96 -0.64
C TYR A 54 2.75 13.22 -1.40
N ASP A 55 1.85 13.06 -2.37
CA ASP A 55 1.23 14.22 -3.02
C ASP A 55 0.18 14.84 -2.10
N THR A 56 0.33 16.12 -1.77
CA THR A 56 -0.56 16.83 -0.85
C THR A 56 -2.00 16.93 -1.33
N SER A 57 -2.25 16.77 -2.64
CA SER A 57 -3.62 16.70 -3.16
C SER A 57 -4.32 15.38 -2.86
N ASP A 58 -3.55 14.32 -2.60
CA ASP A 58 -4.10 12.99 -2.30
C ASP A 58 -4.44 12.85 -0.81
N THR A 59 -5.69 13.15 -0.49
CA THR A 59 -6.23 13.04 0.86
C THR A 59 -6.30 11.59 1.33
N THR A 60 -6.49 10.62 0.44
CA THR A 60 -6.55 9.20 0.78
C THR A 60 -5.19 8.71 1.24
N THR A 61 -4.12 9.01 0.49
CA THR A 61 -2.75 8.66 0.90
C THR A 61 -2.41 9.27 2.26
N LYS A 62 -2.75 10.55 2.47
CA LYS A 62 -2.55 11.21 3.77
C LYS A 62 -3.22 10.42 4.90
N LEU A 63 -4.50 10.07 4.75
CA LEU A 63 -5.25 9.31 5.75
C LEU A 63 -4.66 7.92 6.01
N LEU A 64 -4.20 7.21 4.97
CA LEU A 64 -3.56 5.90 5.11
C LEU A 64 -2.28 5.97 5.94
N LEU A 65 -1.46 7.00 5.71
CA LEU A 65 -0.20 7.23 6.43
C LEU A 65 -0.45 7.68 7.87
N GLU A 66 -1.36 8.65 8.08
CA GLU A 66 -1.74 9.15 9.40
C GLU A 66 -2.34 8.06 10.30
N ALA A 67 -3.15 7.16 9.72
CA ALA A 67 -3.72 6.03 10.44
C ALA A 67 -2.69 4.92 10.76
N GLY A 68 -1.43 5.07 10.32
CA GLY A 68 -0.37 4.08 10.51
C GLY A 68 -0.63 2.76 9.80
N LEU A 69 -1.44 2.76 8.72
CA LEU A 69 -1.78 1.56 7.96
C LEU A 69 -0.68 1.18 6.96
N ILE A 70 0.01 2.19 6.43
CA ILE A 70 1.16 2.04 5.55
C ILE A 70 2.32 2.83 6.16
N TYR A 71 3.47 2.19 6.29
CA TYR A 71 4.65 2.79 6.91
C TYR A 71 5.94 2.13 6.39
N PRO A 72 7.09 2.81 6.48
CA PRO A 72 8.38 2.34 5.95
C PRO A 72 8.80 0.92 6.35
N GLN A 73 8.69 0.59 7.63
CA GLN A 73 9.14 -0.70 8.18
C GLN A 73 8.29 -1.86 7.63
N LEU A 74 6.96 -1.66 7.49
CA LEU A 74 6.07 -2.63 6.85
C LEU A 74 6.50 -2.95 5.42
N LEU A 75 6.79 -1.91 4.64
CA LEU A 75 7.21 -2.09 3.24
C LEU A 75 8.59 -2.72 3.13
N THR A 76 9.51 -2.36 4.05
CA THR A 76 10.84 -2.98 4.16
C THR A 76 10.73 -4.49 4.42
N ASP A 77 9.93 -4.88 5.42
CA ASP A 77 9.71 -6.28 5.76
C ASP A 77 9.04 -7.02 4.59
N TYR A 78 8.05 -6.39 3.93
CA TYR A 78 7.40 -6.97 2.75
C TYR A 78 8.38 -7.23 1.60
N GLN A 79 9.25 -6.27 1.27
CA GLN A 79 10.24 -6.42 0.20
C GLN A 79 11.23 -7.55 0.50
N MET A 80 11.67 -7.67 1.76
CA MET A 80 12.55 -8.74 2.20
C MET A 80 11.86 -10.12 2.12
N GLU A 81 10.61 -10.24 2.59
CA GLU A 81 9.82 -11.48 2.47
C GLU A 81 9.65 -11.87 1.00
N LYS A 82 9.24 -10.93 0.16
CA LYS A 82 9.08 -11.14 -1.28
C LYS A 82 10.38 -11.64 -1.93
N PHE A 83 11.51 -11.03 -1.61
CA PHE A 83 12.80 -11.49 -2.10
C PHE A 83 13.10 -12.92 -1.68
N LEU A 84 12.86 -13.28 -0.42
CA LEU A 84 13.10 -14.63 0.10
C LEU A 84 12.20 -15.69 -0.56
N ASP A 85 10.97 -15.33 -0.91
CA ASP A 85 10.01 -16.22 -1.57
C ASP A 85 10.31 -16.38 -3.06
N GLU A 86 10.61 -15.29 -3.76
CA GLU A 86 10.76 -15.27 -5.23
C GLU A 86 12.18 -15.63 -5.71
N THR A 87 13.22 -15.32 -4.95
CA THR A 87 14.59 -15.63 -5.40
C THR A 87 14.81 -17.14 -5.40
N THR A 88 15.32 -17.69 -6.51
CA THR A 88 15.68 -19.11 -6.63
C THR A 88 17.16 -19.35 -6.29
N ASP A 89 17.95 -18.28 -6.21
CA ASP A 89 19.39 -18.34 -5.94
C ASP A 89 19.64 -18.60 -4.45
N LYS A 90 20.09 -19.83 -4.16
CA LYS A 90 20.43 -20.28 -2.81
C LYS A 90 21.60 -19.49 -2.21
N THR A 91 22.53 -19.02 -3.04
CA THR A 91 23.70 -18.26 -2.61
C THR A 91 23.28 -16.88 -2.13
N GLN A 92 22.41 -16.18 -2.86
CA GLN A 92 21.86 -14.90 -2.43
C GLN A 92 21.04 -15.02 -1.13
N LYS A 93 20.21 -16.06 -0.99
CA LYS A 93 19.51 -16.33 0.28
C LYS A 93 20.47 -16.52 1.45
N ARG A 94 21.57 -17.25 1.23
CA ARG A 94 22.59 -17.48 2.26
C ARG A 94 23.29 -16.19 2.63
N PHE A 95 23.71 -15.39 1.65
CA PHE A 95 24.36 -14.11 1.91
C PHE A 95 23.48 -13.16 2.69
N LEU A 96 22.19 -13.05 2.33
CA LEU A 96 21.25 -12.22 3.08
C LEU A 96 21.14 -12.66 4.54
N LYS A 97 21.03 -13.97 4.81
CA LYS A 97 20.98 -14.51 6.18
C LYS A 97 22.25 -14.29 7.01
N LEU A 98 23.39 -14.05 6.36
CA LEU A 98 24.66 -13.79 7.03
C LEU A 98 24.88 -12.30 7.35
N GLN A 99 24.07 -11.40 6.79
CA GLN A 99 24.16 -9.98 7.09
C GLN A 99 23.74 -9.71 8.55
N LYS A 100 24.43 -8.77 9.20
CA LYS A 100 24.08 -8.32 10.56
C LYS A 100 22.71 -7.66 10.61
N ASP A 101 22.36 -6.93 9.56
CA ASP A 101 21.04 -6.34 9.36
C ASP A 101 20.56 -6.57 7.92
N PRO A 102 19.85 -7.68 7.65
CA PRO A 102 19.35 -8.00 6.32
C PRO A 102 18.30 -6.99 5.81
N ARG A 103 17.65 -6.23 6.70
CA ARG A 103 16.63 -5.26 6.32
C ARG A 103 17.23 -4.02 5.67
N ALA A 104 18.50 -3.71 5.94
CA ALA A 104 19.16 -2.53 5.40
C ALA A 104 19.17 -2.50 3.86
N SER A 105 19.28 -3.67 3.22
CA SER A 105 19.22 -3.80 1.75
C SER A 105 17.83 -3.53 1.16
N PHE A 106 16.78 -3.63 1.96
CA PHE A 106 15.39 -3.40 1.57
C PHE A 106 14.80 -2.13 2.19
N ASP A 107 15.64 -1.31 2.82
CA ASP A 107 15.23 -0.14 3.57
C ASP A 107 14.40 0.81 2.70
N VAL A 108 13.12 0.87 2.99
CA VAL A 108 12.22 1.87 2.39
C VAL A 108 12.33 3.12 3.24
N ASN A 109 12.92 4.17 2.68
CA ASN A 109 13.00 5.49 3.31
C ASN A 109 13.06 6.56 2.23
N ASN A 110 12.35 7.67 2.43
CA ASN A 110 12.14 8.73 1.43
C ASN A 110 11.38 8.28 0.17
N MET A 111 10.71 7.13 0.19
CA MET A 111 9.78 6.73 -0.88
C MET A 111 8.67 7.78 -1.02
N LYS A 112 8.22 8.03 -2.26
CA LYS A 112 7.06 8.86 -2.55
C LYS A 112 5.87 8.01 -2.97
N ILE A 113 4.72 8.18 -2.34
CA ILE A 113 3.43 7.71 -2.85
C ILE A 113 2.86 8.84 -3.71
N ASN A 114 2.76 8.64 -5.01
CA ASN A 114 2.29 9.68 -5.94
C ASN A 114 0.77 9.76 -5.97
N ASP A 115 0.09 8.61 -5.86
CA ASP A 115 -1.35 8.53 -6.03
C ASP A 115 -1.92 7.27 -5.35
N SER A 116 -3.17 7.36 -4.92
CA SER A 116 -3.94 6.27 -4.33
C SER A 116 -5.38 6.24 -4.86
N ASP A 117 -5.69 5.15 -5.57
CA ASP A 117 -7.01 4.93 -6.17
C ASP A 117 -7.75 3.82 -5.46
N GLU A 118 -9.02 4.04 -5.11
CA GLU A 118 -9.90 2.96 -4.65
C GLU A 118 -10.26 2.04 -5.83
N LEU A 119 -9.98 0.74 -5.68
CA LEU A 119 -10.37 -0.29 -6.63
C LEU A 119 -11.83 -0.70 -6.34
N VAL A 120 -12.77 0.16 -6.73
CA VAL A 120 -14.21 0.00 -6.42
C VAL A 120 -14.77 -1.34 -6.92
N SER A 121 -14.33 -1.82 -8.08
CA SER A 121 -14.75 -3.12 -8.64
C SER A 121 -14.35 -4.32 -7.79
N LEU A 122 -13.30 -4.17 -6.96
CA LEU A 122 -12.88 -5.16 -5.98
C LEU A 122 -13.47 -4.87 -4.59
N SER A 123 -14.06 -3.70 -4.33
CA SER A 123 -14.50 -3.27 -3.00
C SER A 123 -16.03 -3.40 -2.85
N THR A 124 -16.55 -4.60 -3.09
CA THR A 124 -18.00 -4.84 -3.16
C THR A 124 -18.68 -5.01 -1.80
N ASP A 125 -17.93 -5.39 -0.77
CA ASP A 125 -18.39 -5.45 0.62
C ASP A 125 -18.10 -4.10 1.30
N PRO A 126 -19.09 -3.41 1.91
CA PRO A 126 -18.84 -2.16 2.63
C PRO A 126 -17.79 -2.28 3.74
N LYS A 127 -17.45 -3.49 4.21
CA LYS A 127 -16.42 -3.76 5.22
C LYS A 127 -15.01 -3.88 4.64
N ILE A 128 -14.87 -3.92 3.32
CA ILE A 128 -13.60 -4.15 2.64
C ILE A 128 -13.41 -3.08 1.56
N LYS A 129 -12.32 -2.31 1.68
CA LYS A 129 -11.87 -1.41 0.62
C LYS A 129 -10.47 -1.77 0.18
N ARG A 130 -10.23 -1.70 -1.11
CA ARG A 130 -8.94 -2.01 -1.74
C ARG A 130 -8.42 -0.79 -2.46
N PHE A 131 -7.13 -0.52 -2.32
CA PHE A 131 -6.49 0.64 -2.92
C PHE A 131 -5.29 0.21 -3.74
N LYS A 132 -5.07 0.90 -4.85
CA LYS A 132 -3.86 0.85 -5.66
C LYS A 132 -3.02 2.06 -5.32
N LEU A 133 -1.78 1.85 -4.88
CA LEU A 133 -0.82 2.90 -4.57
C LEU A 133 0.26 2.93 -5.64
N VAL A 134 0.46 4.08 -6.28
CA VAL A 134 1.51 4.29 -7.28
C VAL A 134 2.69 4.96 -6.61
N CYS A 135 3.80 4.24 -6.44
CA CYS A 135 4.95 4.69 -5.67
C CYS A 135 6.16 4.97 -6.56
N ASN A 136 7.03 5.88 -6.11
CA ASN A 136 8.36 6.10 -6.66
C ASN A 136 9.38 5.94 -5.53
N ASP A 137 10.41 5.12 -5.78
CA ASP A 137 11.55 4.95 -4.89
C ASP A 137 12.81 4.99 -5.73
N SER A 138 13.80 5.81 -5.35
CA SER A 138 15.06 5.91 -6.09
C SER A 138 15.87 4.61 -6.07
N LYS A 139 15.59 3.71 -5.12
CA LYS A 139 16.23 2.40 -4.99
C LYS A 139 15.56 1.32 -5.83
N ILE A 140 14.33 1.54 -6.32
CA ILE A 140 13.56 0.55 -7.07
C ILE A 140 13.51 0.98 -8.55
N LEU A 141 13.91 0.09 -9.45
CA LEU A 141 13.78 0.35 -10.89
C LEU A 141 12.30 0.36 -11.29
N GLY A 142 11.88 1.41 -11.99
CA GLY A 142 10.50 1.61 -12.45
C GLY A 142 9.61 2.25 -11.38
N THR A 143 8.28 2.15 -11.59
CA THR A 143 7.27 2.73 -10.70
C THR A 143 6.55 1.58 -9.98
N PRO A 144 6.97 1.23 -8.75
CA PRO A 144 6.31 0.18 -7.99
C PRO A 144 4.84 0.50 -7.75
N ILE A 145 3.97 -0.47 -8.02
CA ILE A 145 2.54 -0.38 -7.71
C ILE A 145 2.24 -1.35 -6.58
N TYR A 146 1.62 -0.86 -5.51
CA TYR A 146 1.13 -1.69 -4.42
C TYR A 146 -0.38 -1.80 -4.45
N ILE A 147 -0.91 -2.99 -4.20
CA ILE A 147 -2.32 -3.21 -3.88
C ILE A 147 -2.41 -3.46 -2.38
N ILE A 148 -3.32 -2.75 -1.73
CA ILE A 148 -3.64 -2.95 -0.31
C ILE A 148 -5.11 -3.26 -0.10
N GLU A 149 -5.41 -4.07 0.91
CA GLU A 149 -6.79 -4.28 1.37
C GLU A 149 -6.91 -3.80 2.81
N LEU A 150 -7.93 -3.00 3.06
CA LEU A 150 -8.33 -2.56 4.37
C LEU A 150 -9.64 -3.25 4.76
N THR A 151 -9.69 -3.80 5.97
CA THR A 151 -10.91 -4.35 6.55
C THR A 151 -11.36 -3.47 7.71
N ASN A 152 -12.60 -2.97 7.67
CA ASN A 152 -13.29 -2.36 8.80
C ASN A 152 -14.57 -3.15 9.09
N LYS A 153 -14.57 -3.94 10.17
CA LYS A 153 -15.70 -4.82 10.53
C LYS A 153 -16.98 -4.07 10.88
N GLY A 154 -16.87 -2.82 11.33
CA GLY A 154 -17.98 -1.95 11.72
C GLY A 154 -18.52 -1.08 10.60
N ALA A 155 -17.88 -1.07 9.43
CA ALA A 155 -18.32 -0.24 8.31
C ALA A 155 -19.65 -0.71 7.71
N THR A 156 -20.47 0.26 7.37
CA THR A 156 -21.72 0.11 6.62
C THR A 156 -21.60 0.86 5.30
N LYS A 157 -22.65 0.83 4.46
CA LYS A 157 -22.68 1.57 3.19
C LYS A 157 -22.61 3.09 3.38
N ASP A 158 -22.96 3.57 4.58
CA ASP A 158 -23.02 4.99 4.92
C ASP A 158 -21.73 5.48 5.59
N THR A 159 -20.80 4.58 5.92
CA THR A 159 -19.51 4.94 6.51
C THR A 159 -18.68 5.73 5.50
N SER A 160 -18.27 6.94 5.89
CA SER A 160 -17.40 7.78 5.06
C SER A 160 -16.04 7.11 4.82
N THR A 161 -15.35 7.46 3.73
CA THR A 161 -14.00 6.92 3.45
C THR A 161 -13.01 7.26 4.56
N GLU A 162 -13.09 8.46 5.13
CA GLU A 162 -12.22 8.87 6.24
C GLU A 162 -12.44 8.00 7.49
N GLU A 163 -13.69 7.85 7.92
CA GLU A 163 -14.04 7.01 9.07
C GLU A 163 -13.72 5.54 8.81
N PHE A 164 -13.93 5.09 7.56
CA PHE A 164 -13.58 3.75 7.14
C PHE A 164 -12.08 3.49 7.36
N ILE A 165 -11.22 4.36 6.81
CA ILE A 165 -9.76 4.22 6.87
C ILE A 165 -9.29 4.27 8.33
N LYS A 166 -9.73 5.26 9.12
CA LYS A 166 -9.34 5.41 10.53
C LYS A 166 -9.59 4.14 11.36
N ASN A 167 -10.75 3.51 11.16
CA ASN A 167 -11.18 2.33 11.92
C ASN A 167 -10.79 0.99 11.26
N SER A 168 -10.06 1.03 10.15
CA SER A 168 -9.65 -0.17 9.43
C SER A 168 -8.38 -0.83 9.98
N LYS A 169 -8.13 -2.05 9.50
CA LYS A 169 -6.85 -2.75 9.61
C LYS A 169 -6.38 -3.13 8.21
N LEU A 170 -5.06 -3.09 7.98
CA LEU A 170 -4.48 -3.61 6.75
C LEU A 170 -4.51 -5.15 6.78
N THR A 171 -5.15 -5.76 5.79
CA THR A 171 -5.33 -7.20 5.69
C THR A 171 -4.74 -7.84 4.45
N PHE A 172 -4.23 -7.05 3.53
CA PHE A 172 -3.49 -7.52 2.36
C PHE A 172 -2.53 -6.43 1.90
N LEU A 173 -1.37 -6.85 1.40
CA LEU A 173 -0.35 -6.00 0.79
C LEU A 173 0.35 -6.84 -0.28
N GLN A 174 0.42 -6.33 -1.51
CA GLN A 174 1.16 -6.94 -2.60
C GLN A 174 1.76 -5.86 -3.49
N GLN A 175 3.02 -6.00 -3.87
CA GLN A 175 3.63 -5.24 -4.95
C GLN A 175 3.47 -6.00 -6.26
N LEU A 176 3.11 -5.28 -7.32
CA LEU A 176 3.01 -5.82 -8.67
C LEU A 176 4.35 -5.81 -9.41
#